data_AF-A0A832WMK5-F1
#
_entry.id   AF-A0A832WMK5-F1
#
_cell.length_a   1.000
_cell.length_b   1.000
_cell.length_c   1.000
_cell.angle_alpha   90.00
_cell.angle_beta   90.00
_cell.angle_gamma   90.00
#
_symmetry.space_group_name_H-M   'P 1'
#
loop_
_entity.id
_entity.type
_entity.pdbx_description
1 polymer ?
#
loop_
_entity_poly.entity_id
_entity_poly.type
_entity_poly.pdbx_seq_one_letter_code
_entity_poly.pdbx_strand_id
1 'polypeptide(L)'
;SMVHRLGTYPHGPNFKHFGWIAMSGAVANMLFAIILKTIYFSAPDPWILKAVNINIWLALFNMLPIPPYNGSKTFFGSRLIYVFVLGSMIGAAVLLTWTSQFWAVVGALAVGFLLLTLFFIYVDRNKKVFI
;
A
#
# COMPACT_ATOMS: atom_id res chain seq x y z
N SER A 1 27.64 -13.14 -30.09
CA SER A 1 28.15 -13.73 -28.83
C SER A 1 27.56 -13.08 -27.57
N MET A 2 26.28 -12.67 -27.53
CA MET A 2 25.70 -11.99 -26.35
C MET A 2 25.02 -12.93 -25.33
N VAL A 3 25.14 -14.25 -25.49
CA VAL A 3 24.52 -15.23 -24.58
C VAL A 3 25.43 -15.58 -23.39
N HIS A 4 26.68 -15.07 -23.35
CA HIS A 4 27.68 -15.47 -22.36
C HIS A 4 27.80 -14.54 -21.12
N ARG A 5 27.09 -13.40 -21.03
CA ARG A 5 27.25 -12.44 -19.91
C ARG A 5 26.06 -12.30 -18.98
N LEU A 6 24.96 -13.00 -19.24
CA LEU A 6 23.83 -13.04 -18.34
C LEU A 6 23.81 -14.45 -17.76
N GLY A 7 24.38 -14.59 -16.56
CA GLY A 7 24.16 -15.77 -15.75
C GLY A 7 22.66 -16.05 -15.74
N THR A 8 22.28 -17.21 -16.28
CA THR A 8 20.91 -17.71 -16.26
C THR A 8 20.55 -17.90 -14.80
N TYR A 9 19.84 -16.92 -14.22
CA TYR A 9 19.26 -17.04 -12.89
C TYR A 9 18.33 -18.27 -12.91
N PRO A 10 18.65 -19.37 -12.21
CA PRO A 10 17.84 -20.59 -12.25
C PRO A 10 16.51 -20.44 -11.50
N HIS A 11 16.29 -19.27 -10.89
CA HIS A 11 15.11 -18.95 -10.11
C HIS A 11 14.43 -17.80 -10.84
N GLY A 12 13.27 -18.08 -11.44
CA GLY A 12 12.45 -17.04 -12.07
C GLY A 12 12.26 -15.84 -11.13
N PRO A 13 12.04 -14.63 -11.66
CA PRO A 13 11.93 -13.42 -10.84
C PRO A 13 10.95 -13.69 -9.69
N ASN A 14 11.43 -13.59 -8.45
CA ASN A 14 10.59 -13.87 -7.30
C ASN A 14 9.57 -12.73 -7.17
N PHE A 15 8.42 -12.90 -7.82
CA PHE A 15 7.35 -11.91 -7.92
C PHE A 15 6.89 -11.41 -6.55
N LYS A 16 7.05 -12.24 -5.51
CA LYS A 16 6.82 -11.82 -4.12
C LYS A 16 7.79 -10.70 -3.74
N HIS A 17 9.10 -10.89 -3.85
CA HIS A 17 10.09 -9.85 -3.49
C HIS A 17 9.90 -8.57 -4.30
N PHE A 18 9.60 -8.67 -5.59
CA PHE A 18 9.28 -7.49 -6.41
C PHE A 18 8.02 -6.76 -5.93
N GLY A 19 6.99 -7.48 -5.46
CA GLY A 19 5.81 -6.88 -4.84
C GLY A 19 6.12 -6.15 -3.53
N TRP A 20 6.94 -6.74 -2.66
CA TRP A 20 7.39 -6.11 -1.40
C TRP A 20 8.22 -4.84 -1.65
N ILE A 21 9.09 -4.85 -2.65
CA ILE A 21 9.88 -3.67 -3.03
C ILE A 21 8.99 -2.60 -3.66
N ALA A 22 8.02 -2.97 -4.49
CA ALA A 22 7.10 -2.01 -5.12
C ALA A 22 6.21 -1.30 -4.07
N MET A 23 5.69 -2.03 -3.08
CA MET A 23 4.82 -1.43 -2.07
C MET A 23 5.56 -0.51 -1.08
N SER A 24 6.87 -0.71 -0.86
CA SER A 24 7.62 0.02 0.17
C SER A 24 7.61 1.53 -0.04
N GLY A 25 7.69 1.99 -1.30
CA GLY A 25 7.62 3.42 -1.62
C GLY A 25 6.27 4.05 -1.30
N ALA A 26 5.17 3.37 -1.62
CA ALA A 26 3.83 3.86 -1.29
C ALA A 26 3.60 3.88 0.24
N VAL A 27 4.07 2.85 0.95
CA VAL A 27 4.00 2.78 2.41
C VAL A 27 4.84 3.88 3.06
N ALA A 28 6.03 4.17 2.53
CA ALA A 28 6.89 5.25 3.03
C ALA A 28 6.20 6.62 2.92
N ASN A 29 5.54 6.91 1.79
CA ASN A 29 4.77 8.15 1.63
C ASN A 29 3.62 8.24 2.66
N MET A 30 2.92 7.13 2.92
CA MET A 30 1.85 7.13 3.91
C MET A 30 2.39 7.32 5.35
N LEU A 31 3.51 6.68 5.69
CA LEU A 31 4.19 6.89 6.97
C LEU A 31 4.65 8.33 7.13
N PHE A 32 5.19 8.93 6.08
CA PHE A 32 5.61 10.32 6.10
C PHE A 32 4.41 11.27 6.27
N ALA A 33 3.26 10.99 5.66
CA ALA A 33 2.03 11.74 5.90
C ALA A 33 1.59 11.70 7.38
N ILE A 34 1.71 10.54 8.03
CA ILE A 34 1.39 10.38 9.45
C ILE A 34 2.33 11.24 10.31
N ILE A 35 3.65 11.18 10.05
CA ILE A 35 4.65 11.99 10.77
C ILE A 35 4.38 13.49 10.58
N LEU A 36 4.08 13.93 9.35
CA LEU A 36 3.75 15.33 9.08
C LEU A 36 2.47 15.76 9.82
N LYS A 37 1.47 14.88 9.95
CA LYS A 37 0.28 15.14 10.76
C LYS A 37 0.62 15.28 12.25
N THR A 38 1.59 14.51 12.75
CA THR A 38 2.11 14.67 14.12
C THR A 38 2.73 16.04 14.32
N ILE A 39 3.57 16.48 13.37
CA ILE A 39 4.22 17.80 13.44
C ILE A 39 3.16 18.91 13.37
N TYR A 40 2.15 18.78 12.51
CA TYR A 40 1.05 19.74 12.41
C TYR A 40 0.28 19.92 13.72
N PHE A 41 0.13 18.86 14.52
CA PHE A 41 -0.52 18.94 15.82
C PHE A 41 0.28 19.81 16.81
N SER A 42 1.61 19.75 16.77
CA SER A 42 2.48 20.55 17.64
C SER A 42 2.73 21.96 17.11
N ALA A 43 2.81 22.13 15.80
CA ALA A 43 3.06 23.39 15.11
C ALA A 43 2.09 23.52 13.91
N PRO A 44 0.89 24.10 14.12
CA PRO A 44 -0.12 24.21 13.08
C PRO A 44 0.33 25.17 11.97
N ASP A 45 0.73 24.63 10.83
CA ASP A 45 1.08 25.40 9.63
C ASP A 45 0.31 24.88 8.40
N PRO A 46 -0.30 25.77 7.59
CA PRO A 46 -1.08 25.36 6.41
C PRO A 46 -0.27 24.62 5.34
N TRP A 47 1.03 24.86 5.21
CA TRP A 47 1.90 24.16 4.27
C TRP A 47 2.16 22.72 4.71
N ILE A 48 2.26 22.47 6.02
CA ILE A 48 2.37 21.10 6.55
C ILE A 48 1.11 20.30 6.21
N LEU A 49 -0.07 20.90 6.36
CA LEU A 49 -1.32 20.22 5.99
C LEU A 49 -1.39 19.91 4.48
N LYS A 50 -0.92 20.83 3.62
CA LYS A 50 -0.78 20.56 2.18
C LYS A 50 0.21 19.43 1.90
N ALA A 51 1.34 19.39 2.60
CA ALA A 51 2.33 18.33 2.46
C ALA A 51 1.79 16.96 2.90
N VAL A 52 0.96 16.90 3.95
CA VAL A 52 0.21 15.68 4.35
C VAL A 52 -0.66 15.21 3.19
N ASN A 53 -1.48 16.09 2.62
CA ASN A 53 -2.38 15.74 1.53
C ASN A 53 -1.61 15.24 0.29
N ILE A 54 -0.52 15.91 -0.09
CA ILE A 54 0.33 15.50 -1.22
C ILE A 54 0.88 14.09 -1.00
N ASN A 55 1.37 13.78 0.20
CA ASN A 55 1.91 12.45 0.50
C ASN A 55 0.83 11.37 0.51
N ILE A 56 -0.37 11.66 1.00
CA ILE A 56 -1.52 10.76 0.91
C ILE A 56 -1.85 10.46 -0.56
N TRP A 57 -1.95 11.50 -1.39
CA TRP A 57 -2.20 11.32 -2.82
C TRP A 57 -1.11 10.50 -3.50
N LEU A 58 0.17 10.80 -3.24
CA LEU A 58 1.30 10.03 -3.77
C LEU A 58 1.27 8.56 -3.34
N ALA A 59 0.91 8.27 -2.09
CA ALA A 59 0.77 6.91 -1.61
C ALA A 59 -0.35 6.16 -2.35
N LEU A 60 -1.54 6.77 -2.46
CA LEU A 60 -2.70 6.16 -3.11
C LEU A 60 -2.49 5.95 -4.61
N PHE A 61 -1.98 6.96 -5.33
CA PHE A 61 -1.75 6.85 -6.77
C PHE A 61 -0.68 5.80 -7.11
N ASN A 62 0.36 5.69 -6.29
CA ASN A 62 1.39 4.66 -6.50
C ASN A 62 0.86 3.24 -6.27
N MET A 63 -0.20 3.08 -5.48
CA MET A 63 -0.78 1.77 -5.15
C MET A 63 -1.93 1.34 -6.08
N LEU A 64 -2.32 2.18 -7.05
CA LEU A 64 -3.33 1.80 -8.03
C LEU A 64 -2.87 0.59 -8.87
N PRO A 65 -3.77 -0.36 -9.19
CA PRO A 65 -3.45 -1.57 -9.92
C PRO A 65 -3.40 -1.32 -11.44
N ILE A 66 -2.71 -0.25 -11.86
CA ILE A 66 -2.57 0.15 -13.27
C ILE A 66 -1.10 -0.02 -13.65
N PRO A 67 -0.73 -0.82 -14.67
CA PRO A 67 0.63 -0.83 -15.22
C PRO A 67 0.91 0.57 -15.77
N PRO A 68 1.90 1.37 -15.34
CA PRO A 68 3.25 1.06 -14.84
C PRO A 68 3.48 1.25 -13.32
N TYR A 69 2.42 1.53 -12.55
CA TYR A 69 2.52 1.89 -11.13
C TYR A 69 2.83 0.69 -10.22
N ASN A 70 3.36 0.98 -9.03
CA ASN A 70 3.82 -0.02 -8.06
C ASN A 70 2.71 -0.94 -7.54
N GLY A 71 1.46 -0.48 -7.54
CA GLY A 71 0.30 -1.28 -7.18
C GLY A 71 0.11 -2.52 -8.06
N SER A 72 0.40 -2.43 -9.37
CA SER A 72 0.31 -3.58 -10.28
C SER A 72 1.25 -4.72 -9.88
N LYS A 73 2.53 -4.40 -9.61
CA LYS A 73 3.54 -5.38 -9.16
C LYS A 73 3.18 -6.00 -7.82
N THR A 74 2.62 -5.21 -6.91
CA THR A 74 2.18 -5.69 -5.59
C THR A 74 0.96 -6.63 -5.72
N PHE A 75 -0.01 -6.30 -6.58
CA PHE A 75 -1.18 -7.12 -6.85
C PHE A 75 -0.81 -8.50 -7.44
N PHE A 76 0.11 -8.52 -8.39
CA PHE A 76 0.59 -9.78 -8.99
C PHE A 76 1.53 -10.57 -8.06
N GLY A 77 2.24 -9.91 -7.14
CA GLY A 77 3.07 -10.57 -6.14
C GLY A 77 2.25 -11.26 -5.03
N SER A 78 1.29 -10.54 -4.44
CA SER A 78 0.36 -11.11 -3.45
C SER A 78 -0.93 -10.28 -3.37
N ARG A 79 -2.02 -10.87 -3.85
CA ARG A 79 -3.35 -10.23 -3.85
C ARG A 79 -3.84 -9.91 -2.44
N LEU A 80 -3.56 -10.77 -1.46
CA LEU A 80 -3.97 -10.56 -0.06
C LEU A 80 -3.25 -9.36 0.57
N ILE A 81 -1.93 -9.28 0.39
CA ILE A 81 -1.12 -8.16 0.91
C ILE A 81 -1.55 -6.87 0.24
N TYR A 82 -1.79 -6.90 -1.08
CA TYR A 82 -2.28 -5.75 -1.82
C TYR A 82 -3.57 -5.18 -1.24
N VAL A 83 -4.59 -6.03 -1.03
CA VAL A 83 -5.90 -5.59 -0.50
C VAL A 83 -5.75 -5.02 0.91
N PHE A 84 -4.93 -5.64 1.77
CA PHE A 84 -4.67 -5.15 3.11
C PHE A 84 -3.99 -3.77 3.11
N VAL A 85 -2.92 -3.61 2.32
CA VAL A 85 -2.15 -2.36 2.26
C VAL A 85 -2.99 -1.24 1.63
N LEU A 86 -3.66 -1.50 0.51
CA LEU A 86 -4.51 -0.51 -0.13
C LEU A 86 -5.71 -0.14 0.77
N GLY A 87 -6.34 -1.14 1.39
CA GLY A 87 -7.45 -0.92 2.32
C GLY A 87 -7.06 -0.07 3.52
N SER A 88 -5.92 -0.39 4.14
CA SER A 88 -5.37 0.42 5.24
C SER A 88 -4.95 1.81 4.77
N MET A 89 -4.43 1.98 3.56
CA MET A 89 -4.11 3.30 3.02
C MET A 89 -5.35 4.17 2.79
N ILE A 90 -6.43 3.61 2.22
CA ILE A 90 -7.69 4.33 2.03
C ILE A 90 -8.28 4.71 3.40
N GLY A 91 -8.26 3.77 4.36
CA GLY A 91 -8.67 4.05 5.73
C GLY A 91 -7.87 5.20 6.34
N ALA A 92 -6.54 5.15 6.27
CA ALA A 92 -5.67 6.19 6.79
C ALA A 92 -5.93 7.55 6.12
N ALA A 93 -6.07 7.57 4.79
CA ALA A 93 -6.35 8.79 4.03
C ALA A 93 -7.64 9.49 4.50
N VAL A 94 -8.71 8.72 4.67
CA VAL A 94 -10.00 9.26 5.15
C VAL A 94 -9.87 9.67 6.62
N LEU A 95 -9.42 8.78 7.50
CA LEU A 95 -9.39 9.06 8.94
C LEU A 95 -8.42 10.19 9.31
N LEU A 96 -7.27 10.35 8.64
CA LEU A 96 -6.31 11.43 8.92
C LEU A 96 -6.90 12.83 8.70
N THR A 97 -7.98 12.96 7.93
CA THR A 97 -8.65 14.25 7.69
C THR A 97 -9.62 14.63 8.81
N TRP A 98 -10.18 13.66 9.55
CA TRP A 98 -11.25 13.92 10.55
C TRP A 98 -10.84 13.64 12.00
N THR A 99 -9.87 12.76 12.24
CA THR A 99 -9.51 12.32 13.60
C THR A 99 -8.04 12.56 13.93
N SER A 100 -7.70 12.33 15.20
CA SER A 100 -6.30 12.31 15.65
C SER A 100 -5.53 11.20 14.93
N GLN A 101 -4.23 11.45 14.71
CA GLN A 101 -3.28 10.51 14.12
C GLN A 101 -3.33 9.08 14.71
N PHE A 102 -3.49 8.94 16.03
CA PHE A 102 -3.50 7.65 16.70
C PHE A 102 -4.74 6.83 16.30
N TRP A 103 -5.92 7.42 16.44
CA TRP A 103 -7.18 6.81 16.00
C TRP A 103 -7.22 6.57 14.50
N ALA A 104 -6.56 7.42 13.70
CA ALA A 104 -6.44 7.22 12.26
C ALA A 104 -5.66 5.96 11.92
N VAL A 105 -4.53 5.69 12.59
CA VAL A 105 -3.74 4.48 12.35
C VAL A 105 -4.49 3.23 12.80
N VAL A 106 -5.11 3.25 13.98
CA VAL A 106 -5.88 2.10 14.49
C VAL A 106 -7.08 1.81 13.57
N GLY A 107 -7.83 2.85 13.20
CA GLY A 107 -8.96 2.73 12.28
C GLY A 107 -8.53 2.27 10.88
N ALA A 108 -7.40 2.75 10.37
CA ALA A 108 -6.83 2.31 9.10
C ALA A 108 -6.50 0.82 9.10
N LEU A 109 -5.84 0.33 10.15
CA LEU A 109 -5.54 -1.10 10.28
C LEU A 109 -6.81 -1.94 10.38
N ALA A 110 -7.82 -1.47 11.14
CA ALA A 110 -9.11 -2.15 11.22
C ALA A 110 -9.81 -2.23 9.86
N VAL A 111 -9.84 -1.14 9.09
CA VAL A 111 -10.39 -1.12 7.72
C VAL A 111 -9.61 -2.07 6.80
N GLY A 112 -8.29 -2.05 6.86
CA GLY A 112 -7.45 -2.97 6.08
C GLY A 112 -7.71 -4.44 6.41
N PHE A 113 -7.85 -4.77 7.70
CA PHE A 113 -8.15 -6.13 8.15
C PHE A 113 -9.57 -6.56 7.73
N LEU A 114 -10.55 -5.67 7.85
CA LEU A 114 -11.92 -5.91 7.42
C LEU A 114 -11.95 -6.21 5.91
N LEU A 115 -11.32 -5.38 5.08
CA LEU A 115 -11.26 -5.62 3.63
C LEU A 115 -10.52 -6.91 3.27
N LEU A 116 -9.45 -7.24 3.99
CA LEU A 116 -8.74 -8.51 3.80
C LEU A 116 -9.65 -9.71 4.12
N THR A 117 -10.39 -9.68 5.22
CA THR A 117 -11.31 -10.79 5.59
C THR A 117 -12.43 -10.94 4.58
N LEU A 118 -13.05 -9.85 4.13
CA LEU A 118 -14.07 -9.87 3.08
C LEU A 118 -13.49 -10.46 1.79
N PHE A 119 -12.33 -9.99 1.36
CA PHE A 119 -11.69 -10.49 0.15
C PHE A 119 -11.36 -11.99 0.24
N PHE A 120 -10.87 -12.45 1.39
CA PHE A 120 -10.58 -13.87 1.62
C PHE A 120 -11.85 -14.73 1.51
N ILE A 121 -12.96 -14.29 2.11
CA ILE A 121 -14.24 -14.99 2.08
C ILE A 121 -14.81 -15.08 0.65
N TYR A 122 -14.82 -13.97 -0.10
CA TYR A 122 -15.48 -13.92 -1.40
C TYR A 122 -14.63 -14.41 -2.58
N VAL A 123 -13.33 -14.12 -2.57
CA VAL A 123 -12.46 -14.30 -3.76
C VAL A 123 -11.58 -15.53 -3.62
N ASP A 124 -10.96 -15.73 -2.46
CA ASP A 124 -9.95 -16.78 -2.30
C ASP A 124 -10.59 -18.14 -1.97
N ARG A 125 -11.65 -18.15 -1.15
CA ARG A 125 -12.41 -19.38 -0.86
C ARG A 125 -13.04 -19.99 -2.11
N ASN A 126 -13.55 -19.15 -3.02
CA ASN A 126 -14.25 -19.62 -4.24
C ASN A 126 -13.29 -20.25 -5.27
N LYS A 127 -12.01 -19.88 -5.28
CA LYS A 127 -11.03 -20.46 -6.23
C LYS A 127 -10.62 -21.89 -5.89
N LYS A 128 -10.78 -22.31 -4.64
CA LYS A 128 -10.47 -23.69 -4.21
C LYS A 128 -11.59 -24.69 -4.50
N VAL A 129 -12.76 -24.24 -4.95
CA VAL A 129 -13.92 -25.11 -5.25
C VAL A 129 -13.92 -25.57 -6.72
N PHE A 130 -13.11 -24.95 -7.59
CA PHE A 130 -13.06 -25.24 -9.03
C PHE A 130 -11.73 -25.91 -9.46
N ILE A 131 -11.00 -26.54 -8.53
CA ILE A 131 -9.80 -27.34 -8.82
C ILE A 131 -10.01 -28.73 -8.22
#